data_AF-A0A8K0EF92-F1
#
_entry.id   AF-A0A8K0EF92-F1
#
_cell.length_a   1.000
_cell.length_b   1.000
_cell.length_c   1.000
_cell.angle_alpha   90.00
_cell.angle_beta   90.00
_cell.angle_gamma   90.00
#
_symmetry.space_group_name_H-M   'P 1'
#
loop_
_entity.id
_entity.type
_entity.pdbx_description
1 polymer ?
#
loop_
_entity_poly.entity_id
_entity_poly.type
_entity_poly.pdbx_seq_one_letter_code
_entity_poly.pdbx_strand_id
1 'polypeptide(L)'
;MVDRLVHSEANARRIAQVETCFGSSGQPLTGPGRVLVGEGVLTKLCRKKPKPRQFFLFNDILVYGNIVINKKKYNKQHIIPLENIKLQSLEDNGELRNGWLIISPTKSFAVYAATATEKSEWMAHINKCIQDLLAKGDKRPMQEHAAVWVPDSEANICQHCNRTKFTPIQRRHHCRNCGRVVCGACSSKKYLLPHMSSKPLRVCLTCFDNLSKGRMQPENAGKQPPMPVMLNDDSSDDSDDDSGTDNTDGDRPSFYDGSQPR
;
A
#
# COMPACT_ATOMS: atom_id res chain seq x y z
N MET A 1 10.06 11.59 22.45
CA MET A 1 10.11 12.71 21.47
C MET A 1 8.76 12.91 20.80
N VAL A 2 8.12 11.85 20.29
CA VAL A 2 6.76 11.87 19.73
C VAL A 2 5.73 12.39 20.75
N ASP A 3 5.82 12.01 22.03
CA ASP A 3 4.85 12.41 23.07
C ASP A 3 4.73 13.93 23.28
N ARG A 4 5.81 14.69 23.06
CA ARG A 4 5.76 16.17 23.11
C ARG A 4 5.03 16.77 21.91
N LEU A 5 5.08 16.11 20.75
CA LEU A 5 4.44 16.57 19.52
C LEU A 5 2.95 16.24 19.48
N VAL A 6 2.52 15.14 20.13
CA VAL A 6 1.11 14.68 20.20
C VAL A 6 0.16 15.83 20.56
N HIS A 7 0.51 16.62 21.58
CA HIS A 7 -0.33 17.69 22.09
C HIS A 7 0.01 19.09 21.55
N SER A 8 0.91 19.17 20.56
CA SER A 8 1.29 20.46 19.99
C SER A 8 0.23 20.97 19.01
N GLU A 9 -0.11 22.26 19.10
CA GLU A 9 -0.95 22.92 18.09
C GLU A 9 -0.36 22.78 16.68
N ALA A 10 0.97 22.78 16.58
CA ALA A 10 1.68 22.58 15.32
C ALA A 10 1.42 21.21 14.69
N ASN A 11 1.29 20.14 15.48
CA ASN A 11 0.88 18.83 14.98
C ASN A 11 -0.57 18.88 14.48
N ALA A 12 -1.50 19.38 15.30
CA ALA A 12 -2.92 19.46 14.90
C ALA A 12 -3.12 20.25 13.60
N ARG A 13 -2.45 21.40 13.44
CA ARG A 13 -2.49 22.20 12.21
C ARG A 13 -1.96 21.43 11.00
N ARG A 14 -0.85 20.71 11.13
CA ARG A 14 -0.30 19.89 10.04
C ARG A 14 -1.24 18.77 9.62
N ILE A 15 -1.86 18.06 10.57
CA ILE A 15 -2.83 17.01 10.25
C ILE A 15 -4.05 17.59 9.51
N ALA A 16 -4.60 18.71 10.00
CA ALA A 16 -5.73 19.39 9.36
C ALA A 16 -5.41 19.88 7.94
N GLN A 17 -4.16 20.31 7.68
CA GLN A 17 -3.69 20.65 6.33
C GLN A 17 -3.72 19.43 5.40
N VAL A 18 -3.24 18.27 5.86
CA VAL A 18 -3.31 17.02 5.08
C VAL A 18 -4.75 16.66 4.74
N GLU A 19 -5.66 16.70 5.73
CA GLU A 19 -7.09 16.45 5.51
C GLU A 19 -7.69 17.42 4.47
N THR A 20 -7.35 18.70 4.56
CA THR A 20 -7.81 19.73 3.62
C THR A 20 -7.33 19.46 2.20
N CYS A 21 -6.10 18.97 2.01
CA CYS A 21 -5.59 18.60 0.69
C CYS A 21 -6.36 17.43 0.06
N PHE A 22 -6.90 16.49 0.85
CA PHE A 22 -7.79 15.43 0.35
C PHE A 22 -9.24 15.89 0.18
N GLY A 23 -9.65 16.94 0.90
CA GLY A 23 -10.98 17.52 0.87
C GLY A 23 -12.08 16.51 1.17
N SER A 24 -13.25 16.67 0.53
CA SER A 24 -14.41 15.78 0.72
C SER A 24 -14.21 14.35 0.21
N SER A 25 -13.12 14.08 -0.52
CA SER A 25 -12.80 12.73 -1.00
C SER A 25 -11.99 11.91 0.00
N GLY A 26 -11.46 12.54 1.06
CA GLY A 26 -10.68 11.90 2.11
C GLY A 26 -11.52 11.51 3.32
N GLN A 27 -10.92 10.65 4.15
CA GLN A 27 -11.35 10.33 5.49
C GLN A 27 -10.58 11.18 6.51
N PRO A 28 -11.18 11.45 7.68
CA PRO A 28 -10.50 12.11 8.79
C PRO A 28 -9.24 11.33 9.21
N LEU A 29 -8.16 12.07 9.40
CA LEU A 29 -6.86 11.60 9.86
C LEU A 29 -6.58 12.01 11.31
N THR A 30 -7.33 12.91 11.90
CA THR A 30 -7.19 13.26 13.32
C THR A 30 -7.56 12.07 14.22
N GLY A 31 -6.74 11.79 15.23
CA GLY A 31 -6.98 10.70 16.18
C GLY A 31 -6.20 10.86 17.49
N PRO A 32 -6.63 10.21 18.58
CA PRO A 32 -5.92 10.28 19.87
C PRO A 32 -4.48 9.78 19.74
N GLY A 33 -3.51 10.54 20.24
CA GLY A 33 -2.11 10.13 20.22
C GLY A 33 -1.44 10.18 18.83
N ARG A 34 -2.14 10.61 17.78
CA ARG A 34 -1.63 10.58 16.41
C ARG A 34 -0.74 11.78 16.09
N VAL A 35 0.41 11.51 15.50
CA VAL A 35 1.42 12.51 15.12
C VAL A 35 1.81 12.33 13.67
N LEU A 36 1.84 13.43 12.91
CA LEU A 36 2.46 13.43 11.59
C LEU A 36 3.98 13.45 11.74
N VAL A 37 4.62 12.35 11.35
CA VAL A 37 6.07 12.09 11.48
C VAL A 37 6.83 12.55 10.25
N GLY A 38 6.27 12.38 9.05
CA GLY A 38 6.88 12.90 7.84
C GLY A 38 5.98 12.86 6.62
N GLU A 39 6.38 13.57 5.58
CA GLU A 39 5.67 13.62 4.30
C GLU A 39 6.63 13.77 3.13
N GLY A 40 6.22 13.35 1.94
CA GLY A 40 7.02 13.49 0.73
C GLY A 40 6.48 12.70 -0.46
N VAL A 41 7.04 12.96 -1.63
CA VAL A 41 6.68 12.25 -2.86
C VAL A 41 7.54 11.00 -3.00
N LEU A 42 6.91 9.85 -3.23
CA LEU A 42 7.60 8.63 -3.66
C LEU A 42 7.02 8.15 -4.99
N THR A 43 7.88 7.53 -5.80
CA THR A 43 7.47 6.91 -7.05
C THR A 43 6.95 5.51 -6.77
N LYS A 44 5.64 5.33 -6.88
CA LYS A 44 4.99 4.03 -6.69
C LYS A 44 4.98 3.25 -8.01
N LEU A 45 5.55 2.04 -8.01
CA LEU A 45 5.44 1.14 -9.16
C LEU A 45 4.00 0.62 -9.24
N CYS A 46 3.30 1.04 -10.29
CA CYS A 46 1.98 0.53 -10.62
C CYS A 46 2.09 -0.51 -11.73
N ARG A 47 0.98 -1.20 -12.05
CA ARG A 47 0.98 -2.30 -13.03
C ARG A 47 1.51 -1.87 -14.41
N LYS A 48 1.15 -0.65 -14.83
CA LYS A 48 1.47 -0.08 -16.16
C LYS A 48 2.75 0.77 -16.15
N LYS A 49 2.83 1.77 -15.27
CA LYS A 49 3.93 2.73 -15.21
C LYS A 49 4.22 3.16 -13.76
N PRO A 50 5.47 3.51 -13.42
CA PRO A 50 5.76 4.23 -12.19
C PRO A 50 4.98 5.55 -12.16
N LYS A 51 4.42 5.91 -11.00
CA LYS A 51 3.71 7.18 -10.83
C LYS A 51 4.06 7.82 -9.49
N PRO A 52 4.25 9.15 -9.43
CA PRO A 52 4.46 9.85 -8.17
C PRO A 52 3.18 9.81 -7.34
N ARG A 53 3.35 9.65 -6.03
CA ARG A 53 2.29 9.68 -5.03
C ARG A 53 2.79 10.46 -3.82
N GLN A 54 1.90 11.27 -3.24
CA GLN A 54 2.21 11.91 -1.97
C GLN A 54 2.00 10.89 -0.86
N PHE A 55 3.00 10.71 -0.01
CA PHE A 55 2.97 9.87 1.19
C PHE A 55 3.04 10.74 2.45
N PHE A 56 2.33 10.29 3.49
CA PHE A 56 2.33 10.86 4.82
C PHE A 56 2.51 9.73 5.83
N LEU A 57 3.60 9.78 6.59
CA LEU A 57 3.85 8.89 7.70
C LEU A 57 3.29 9.51 8.97
N PHE A 58 2.32 8.83 9.57
CA PHE A 58 1.93 9.06 10.95
C PHE A 58 2.59 8.02 11.85
N ASN A 59 2.57 8.24 13.15
CA ASN A 59 3.11 7.29 14.12
C ASN A 59 2.32 5.97 14.21
N ASP A 60 1.10 5.89 13.68
CA ASP A 60 0.22 4.71 13.73
C ASP A 60 -0.31 4.24 12.36
N ILE A 61 -0.29 5.11 11.35
CA ILE A 61 -0.77 4.84 9.99
C ILE A 61 0.19 5.39 8.93
N LEU A 62 0.23 4.73 7.77
CA LEU A 62 0.80 5.28 6.54
C LEU A 62 -0.35 5.69 5.61
N VAL A 63 -0.33 6.94 5.13
CA VAL A 63 -1.32 7.47 4.21
C VAL A 63 -0.66 7.81 2.88
N TYR A 64 -1.32 7.52 1.76
CA TYR A 64 -0.87 7.99 0.46
C TYR A 64 -2.02 8.28 -0.49
N GLY A 65 -1.77 9.10 -1.52
CA GLY A 65 -2.77 9.46 -2.51
C GLY A 65 -2.19 9.94 -3.84
N ASN A 66 -3.05 10.08 -4.84
CA ASN A 66 -2.67 10.66 -6.12
C ASN A 66 -2.48 12.18 -5.97
N ILE A 67 -1.45 12.69 -6.63
CA ILE A 67 -1.20 14.13 -6.73
C ILE A 67 -2.07 14.67 -7.86
N VAL A 68 -3.04 15.53 -7.53
CA VAL A 68 -3.87 16.24 -8.52
C VAL A 68 -3.28 17.63 -8.77
N ILE A 69 -2.97 18.34 -7.68
CA ILE A 69 -2.25 19.61 -7.71
C ILE A 69 -1.24 19.55 -6.57
N ASN A 70 0.05 19.64 -6.89
CA ASN A 70 1.12 19.51 -5.90
C ASN A 70 0.87 20.44 -4.70
N LYS A 71 0.96 19.90 -3.47
CA LYS A 71 0.73 20.60 -2.20
C LYS A 71 -0.65 21.26 -2.02
N LYS A 72 -1.60 21.08 -2.94
CA LYS A 72 -2.91 21.73 -2.89
C LYS A 72 -4.07 20.75 -2.91
N LYS A 73 -3.98 19.69 -3.73
CA LYS A 73 -5.09 18.75 -3.93
C LYS A 73 -4.59 17.34 -4.18
N TYR A 74 -5.10 16.41 -3.38
CA TYR A 74 -4.86 14.97 -3.49
C TYR A 74 -6.20 14.22 -3.61
N ASN A 75 -6.19 13.03 -4.21
CA ASN A 75 -7.35 12.15 -4.23
C ASN A 75 -6.92 10.68 -4.06
N LYS A 76 -7.89 9.75 -4.03
CA LYS A 76 -7.64 8.31 -3.83
C LYS A 76 -6.80 8.05 -2.56
N GLN A 77 -7.30 8.57 -1.44
CA GLN A 77 -6.66 8.40 -0.15
C GLN A 77 -6.65 6.92 0.24
N HIS A 78 -5.47 6.40 0.54
CA HIS A 78 -5.27 5.08 1.08
C HIS A 78 -4.67 5.21 2.48
N ILE A 79 -5.25 4.52 3.47
CA ILE A 79 -4.79 4.51 4.85
C ILE A 79 -4.42 3.07 5.22
N ILE A 80 -3.18 2.85 5.65
CA ILE A 80 -2.66 1.54 6.02
C ILE A 80 -2.18 1.60 7.47
N PRO A 81 -2.75 0.81 8.40
CA PRO A 81 -2.22 0.71 9.76
C PRO A 81 -0.78 0.18 9.76
N LEU A 82 0.11 0.86 10.48
CA LEU A 82 1.55 0.53 10.45
C LEU A 82 1.85 -0.85 11.03
N GLU A 83 1.09 -1.31 12.03
CA GLU A 83 1.24 -2.65 12.61
C GLU A 83 1.13 -3.78 11.56
N ASN A 84 0.51 -3.48 10.41
CA ASN A 84 0.28 -4.42 9.33
C ASN A 84 1.28 -4.25 8.17
N ILE A 85 2.27 -3.37 8.30
CA ILE A 85 3.27 -3.12 7.26
C ILE A 85 4.53 -3.94 7.54
N LYS A 86 5.05 -4.57 6.48
CA LYS A 86 6.42 -5.08 6.43
C LYS A 86 7.18 -4.37 5.33
N LEU A 87 8.44 -4.04 5.61
CA LEU A 87 9.34 -3.43 4.62
C LEU A 87 10.36 -4.45 4.14
N GLN A 88 10.63 -4.44 2.85
CA GLN A 88 11.71 -5.24 2.25
C GLN A 88 12.48 -4.39 1.26
N SER A 89 13.78 -4.18 1.49
CA SER A 89 14.63 -3.45 0.53
C SER A 89 14.66 -4.18 -0.81
N LEU A 90 14.64 -3.41 -1.90
CA LEU A 90 14.91 -3.91 -3.24
C LEU A 90 16.35 -3.56 -3.64
N GLU A 91 16.95 -4.45 -4.42
CA GLU A 91 18.23 -4.23 -5.09
C GLU A 91 18.03 -3.26 -6.27
N ASP A 92 19.02 -2.42 -6.51
CA ASP A 92 19.01 -1.50 -7.66
C ASP A 92 19.15 -2.32 -8.95
N ASN A 93 18.28 -2.06 -9.95
CA ASN A 93 18.32 -2.74 -11.24
C ASN A 93 18.19 -1.76 -12.42
N GLY A 94 19.34 -1.33 -12.96
CA GLY A 94 19.37 -0.42 -14.10
C GLY A 94 18.79 0.95 -13.74
N GLU A 95 17.64 1.30 -14.33
CA GLU A 95 16.98 2.61 -14.18
C GLU A 95 16.23 2.78 -12.85
N LEU A 96 15.81 1.68 -12.21
CA LEU A 96 15.08 1.73 -10.95
C LEU A 96 16.05 1.55 -9.78
N ARG A 97 16.22 2.61 -9.00
CA ARG A 97 17.16 2.67 -7.88
C ARG A 97 16.48 3.19 -6.63
N ASN A 98 17.05 2.88 -5.47
CA ASN A 98 16.53 3.31 -4.17
C ASN A 98 15.11 2.79 -3.89
N GLY A 99 14.83 1.54 -4.29
CA GLY A 99 13.53 0.89 -4.12
C GLY A 99 13.36 0.09 -2.83
N TRP A 100 12.12 -0.02 -2.35
CA TRP A 100 11.72 -1.01 -1.34
C TRP A 100 10.24 -1.40 -1.51
N LEU A 101 9.86 -2.55 -0.98
CA LEU A 101 8.48 -3.02 -0.91
C LEU A 101 7.82 -2.53 0.37
N ILE A 102 6.61 -2.00 0.23
CA ILE A 102 5.64 -1.84 1.32
C ILE A 102 4.65 -2.99 1.17
N ILE A 103 4.72 -3.94 2.10
CA ILE A 103 3.90 -5.15 2.11
C ILE A 103 2.81 -4.96 3.15
N SER A 104 1.53 -5.11 2.75
CA SER A 104 0.37 -4.96 3.64
C SER A 104 -0.68 -6.05 3.39
N PRO A 105 -1.69 -6.22 4.27
CA PRO A 105 -2.75 -7.21 4.11
C PRO A 105 -3.53 -7.04 2.82
N THR A 106 -3.84 -5.81 2.42
CA THR A 106 -4.75 -5.55 1.30
C THR A 106 -4.02 -5.20 0.00
N LYS A 107 -2.84 -4.57 0.07
CA LYS A 107 -2.08 -4.14 -1.11
C LYS A 107 -0.58 -4.07 -0.84
N SER A 108 0.20 -4.85 -1.57
CA SER A 108 1.67 -4.81 -1.52
C SER A 108 2.23 -4.21 -2.80
N PHE A 109 3.21 -3.32 -2.68
CA PHE A 109 3.74 -2.57 -3.83
C PHE A 109 5.18 -2.07 -3.59
N ALA A 110 5.90 -1.88 -4.68
CA ALA A 110 7.21 -1.22 -4.66
C ALA A 110 7.06 0.30 -4.71
N VAL A 111 7.92 0.98 -3.96
CA VAL A 111 8.13 2.42 -4.01
C VAL A 111 9.61 2.72 -4.19
N TYR A 112 9.91 3.86 -4.80
CA TYR A 112 11.26 4.34 -5.08
C TYR A 112 11.38 5.78 -4.61
N ALA A 113 12.46 6.09 -3.90
CA ALA A 113 12.82 7.45 -3.52
C ALA A 113 13.78 8.08 -4.54
N ALA A 114 13.90 9.41 -4.54
CA ALA A 114 14.81 10.08 -5.47
C ALA A 114 16.27 9.81 -5.12
N THR A 115 16.57 9.65 -3.82
CA THR A 115 17.95 9.39 -3.34
C THR A 115 18.02 8.20 -2.38
N ALA A 116 19.23 7.64 -2.24
CA ALA A 116 19.50 6.58 -1.27
C ALA A 116 19.30 7.04 0.18
N THR A 117 19.58 8.32 0.47
CA THR A 117 19.33 8.94 1.77
C THR A 117 17.85 8.96 2.07
N GLU A 118 17.02 9.44 1.13
CA GLU A 118 15.56 9.46 1.31
C GLU A 118 14.99 8.05 1.52
N LYS A 119 15.44 7.05 0.74
CA LYS A 119 15.06 5.64 0.98
C LYS A 119 15.37 5.23 2.42
N SER A 120 16.59 5.51 2.87
CA SER A 120 17.06 5.12 4.20
C SER A 120 16.26 5.81 5.30
N GLU A 121 15.99 7.10 5.16
CA GLU A 121 15.19 7.89 6.11
C GLU A 121 13.73 7.40 6.19
N TRP A 122 13.08 7.17 5.04
CA TRP A 122 11.71 6.64 5.01
C TRP A 122 11.62 5.27 5.68
N MET A 123 12.50 4.33 5.30
CA MET A 123 12.51 2.99 5.89
C MET A 123 12.80 3.04 7.39
N ALA A 124 13.75 3.86 7.83
CA ALA A 124 14.10 4.01 9.24
C ALA A 124 12.94 4.57 10.07
N HIS A 125 12.28 5.64 9.61
CA HIS A 125 11.16 6.24 10.32
C HIS A 125 9.94 5.32 10.39
N ILE A 126 9.61 4.61 9.29
CA ILE A 126 8.53 3.63 9.29
C ILE A 126 8.83 2.50 10.29
N ASN A 127 10.03 1.91 10.22
CA ASN A 127 10.42 0.83 11.13
C ASN A 127 10.39 1.28 12.60
N LYS A 128 10.85 2.51 12.89
CA LYS A 128 10.78 3.08 14.23
C LYS A 128 9.35 3.22 14.72
N CYS A 129 8.45 3.75 13.89
CA CYS A 129 7.03 3.87 14.26
C CYS A 129 6.40 2.49 14.52
N ILE A 130 6.70 1.49 13.69
CA ILE A 130 6.22 0.10 13.90
C ILE A 130 6.75 -0.46 15.23
N GLN A 131 8.04 -0.30 15.52
CA GLN A 131 8.64 -0.77 16.77
C GLN A 131 7.99 -0.10 17.98
N ASP A 132 7.82 1.23 17.94
CA ASP A 132 7.20 2.01 19.02
C ASP A 132 5.73 1.60 19.24
N LEU A 133 4.97 1.31 18.18
CA LEU A 133 3.59 0.82 18.29
C LEU A 133 3.51 -0.57 18.94
N LEU A 134 4.36 -1.49 18.50
CA LEU A 134 4.35 -2.87 18.99
C LEU A 134 4.85 -2.96 20.43
N ALA A 135 5.82 -2.12 20.81
CA ALA A 135 6.33 -2.04 22.19
C ALA A 135 5.27 -1.56 23.19
N LYS A 136 4.28 -0.77 22.77
CA LYS A 136 3.16 -0.33 23.62
C LYS A 136 2.15 -1.44 23.92
N GLY A 137 2.20 -2.58 23.22
CA GLY A 137 1.39 -3.76 23.50
C GLY A 137 -0.08 -3.72 23.06
N ASP A 138 -0.56 -2.58 22.57
CA ASP A 138 -1.97 -2.38 22.18
C ASP A 138 -2.35 -3.03 20.84
N LYS A 139 -1.36 -3.45 20.03
CA LYS A 139 -1.59 -3.91 18.65
C LYS A 139 -0.78 -5.15 18.31
N ARG A 140 -1.36 -6.01 17.47
CA ARG A 140 -0.72 -7.23 16.95
C ARG A 140 -0.65 -7.19 15.42
N PRO A 141 0.50 -7.55 14.81
CA PRO A 141 0.61 -7.60 13.36
C PRO A 141 -0.33 -8.64 12.74
N MET A 142 -0.95 -8.30 11.62
CA MET A 142 -1.60 -9.32 10.78
C MET A 142 -0.55 -10.26 10.17
N GLN A 143 -0.88 -11.55 10.09
CA GLN A 143 0.05 -12.57 9.59
C GLN A 143 -0.04 -12.74 8.07
N GLU A 144 -1.24 -12.59 7.49
CA GLU A 144 -1.49 -12.70 6.05
C GLU A 144 -1.29 -11.36 5.34
N HIS A 145 -0.54 -11.39 4.23
CA HIS A 145 -0.23 -10.20 3.42
C HIS A 145 -0.60 -10.43 1.96
N ALA A 146 -1.06 -9.38 1.28
CA ALA A 146 -1.32 -9.43 -0.16
C ALA A 146 -0.01 -9.69 -0.93
N ALA A 147 -0.09 -10.46 -2.01
CA ALA A 147 1.06 -10.66 -2.88
C ALA A 147 1.48 -9.37 -3.59
N VAL A 148 2.79 -9.19 -3.81
CA VAL A 148 3.32 -8.17 -4.71
C VAL A 148 3.03 -8.59 -6.14
N TRP A 149 2.49 -7.67 -6.93
CA TRP A 149 2.14 -7.96 -8.31
C TRP A 149 3.33 -7.81 -9.24
N VAL A 150 3.50 -8.79 -10.13
CA VAL A 150 4.51 -8.70 -11.19
C VAL A 150 4.10 -7.58 -12.17
N PRO A 151 5.00 -6.63 -12.48
CA PRO A 151 4.75 -5.60 -13.47
C PRO A 151 4.39 -6.16 -14.85
N ASP A 152 3.52 -5.47 -15.60
CA ASP A 152 3.07 -5.97 -16.92
C ASP A 152 4.22 -6.06 -17.93
N SER A 153 5.19 -5.15 -17.83
CA SER A 153 6.40 -5.10 -18.65
C SER A 153 7.30 -6.33 -18.48
N GLU A 154 7.27 -6.97 -17.31
CA GLU A 154 8.07 -8.15 -16.99
C GLU A 154 7.38 -9.45 -17.41
N ALA A 155 6.11 -9.40 -17.81
CA ALA A 155 5.32 -10.58 -18.16
C ALA A 155 4.77 -10.50 -19.59
N ASN A 156 5.54 -10.99 -20.56
CA ASN A 156 5.11 -11.09 -21.96
C ASN A 156 4.34 -12.38 -22.28
N ILE A 157 4.39 -13.36 -21.38
CA ILE A 157 3.73 -14.67 -21.50
C ILE A 157 3.04 -14.99 -20.18
N CYS A 158 1.89 -15.66 -20.26
CA CYS A 158 1.15 -16.14 -19.09
C CYS A 158 2.04 -17.02 -18.19
N GLN A 159 2.24 -16.60 -16.93
CA GLN A 159 3.08 -17.28 -15.94
C GLN A 159 2.39 -18.50 -15.28
N HIS A 160 1.24 -18.92 -15.80
CA HIS A 160 0.55 -20.15 -15.39
C HIS A 160 0.69 -21.24 -16.45
N CYS A 161 0.32 -20.97 -17.70
CA CYS A 161 0.43 -21.97 -18.77
C CYS A 161 1.74 -21.89 -19.56
N ASN A 162 2.50 -20.80 -19.46
CA ASN A 162 3.73 -20.52 -20.23
C ASN A 162 3.56 -20.63 -21.76
N ARG A 163 2.32 -20.58 -22.27
CA ARG A 163 1.98 -20.75 -23.70
C ARG A 163 1.39 -19.50 -24.30
N THR A 164 0.48 -18.84 -23.58
CA THR A 164 -0.23 -17.67 -24.08
C THR A 164 0.67 -16.43 -24.04
N LYS A 165 1.03 -15.91 -25.21
CA LYS A 165 1.63 -14.57 -25.34
C LYS A 165 0.58 -13.48 -25.14
N PHE A 166 0.92 -12.43 -24.41
CA PHE A 166 0.01 -11.30 -24.19
C PHE A 166 0.09 -10.31 -25.36
N THR A 167 -1.06 -9.77 -25.75
CA THR A 167 -1.22 -8.78 -26.82
C THR A 167 -2.32 -7.79 -26.42
N PRO A 168 -2.57 -6.69 -27.15
CA PRO A 168 -3.69 -5.79 -26.83
C PRO A 168 -5.06 -6.48 -26.78
N ILE A 169 -5.25 -7.54 -27.58
CA ILE A 169 -6.46 -8.38 -27.58
C ILE A 169 -6.36 -9.43 -26.47
N GLN A 170 -5.19 -10.08 -26.32
CA GLN A 170 -4.96 -11.05 -25.26
C GLN A 170 -4.45 -10.37 -23.99
N ARG A 171 -5.41 -9.86 -23.21
CA ARG A 171 -5.15 -9.03 -22.02
C ARG A 171 -4.49 -9.80 -20.88
N ARG A 172 -3.70 -9.08 -20.10
CA ARG A 172 -3.08 -9.53 -18.85
C ARG A 172 -4.09 -9.50 -17.71
N HIS A 173 -3.97 -10.46 -16.78
CA HIS A 173 -4.69 -10.45 -15.51
C HIS A 173 -3.76 -10.86 -14.38
N HIS A 174 -3.95 -10.31 -13.18
CA HIS A 174 -3.20 -10.75 -12.00
C HIS A 174 -4.03 -11.66 -11.11
N CYS A 175 -3.39 -12.72 -10.63
CA CYS A 175 -3.93 -13.52 -9.53
C CYS A 175 -3.82 -12.73 -8.23
N ARG A 176 -4.95 -12.50 -7.53
CA ARG A 176 -4.92 -11.73 -6.27
C ARG A 176 -4.21 -12.45 -5.12
N ASN A 177 -4.15 -13.79 -5.16
CA ASN A 177 -3.48 -14.59 -4.15
C ASN A 177 -1.94 -14.65 -4.31
N CYS A 178 -1.43 -14.75 -5.55
CA CYS A 178 0.01 -14.97 -5.79
C CYS A 178 0.71 -13.90 -6.64
N GLY A 179 0.00 -12.87 -7.11
CA GLY A 179 0.58 -11.73 -7.83
C GLY A 179 1.03 -11.99 -9.28
N ARG A 180 1.03 -13.25 -9.74
CA ARG A 180 1.44 -13.63 -11.11
C ARG A 180 0.50 -13.07 -12.19
N VAL A 181 1.07 -12.78 -13.36
CA VAL A 181 0.36 -12.38 -14.58
C VAL A 181 -0.08 -13.61 -15.36
N VAL A 182 -1.38 -13.74 -15.60
CA VAL A 182 -2.06 -14.91 -16.14
C VAL A 182 -3.08 -14.52 -17.20
N CYS A 183 -3.35 -15.40 -18.16
CA CYS A 183 -4.40 -15.19 -19.16
C CYS A 183 -5.80 -15.48 -18.60
N GLY A 184 -6.83 -15.10 -19.34
CA GLY A 184 -8.23 -15.27 -18.92
C GLY A 184 -8.58 -16.73 -18.64
N ALA A 185 -8.12 -17.65 -19.49
CA ALA A 185 -8.33 -19.09 -19.32
C ALA A 185 -7.68 -19.64 -18.04
N CYS A 186 -6.45 -19.22 -17.73
CA CYS A 186 -5.73 -19.62 -16.53
C CYS A 186 -6.22 -18.97 -15.22
N SER A 187 -7.23 -18.09 -15.30
CA SER A 187 -7.76 -17.33 -14.16
C SER A 187 -9.27 -17.16 -14.21
N SER A 188 -9.98 -18.16 -14.75
CA SER A 188 -11.43 -18.15 -14.92
C SER A 188 -12.23 -18.24 -13.61
N LYS A 189 -11.56 -18.48 -12.48
CA LYS A 189 -12.17 -18.64 -11.16
C LYS A 189 -11.93 -17.45 -10.25
N LYS A 190 -12.84 -17.28 -9.30
CA LYS A 190 -12.74 -16.32 -8.20
C LYS A 190 -12.80 -17.04 -6.87
N TYR A 191 -12.11 -16.53 -5.86
CA TYR A 191 -12.08 -17.08 -4.51
C TYR A 191 -12.15 -15.96 -3.48
N LEU A 192 -12.82 -16.20 -2.34
CA LEU A 192 -12.91 -15.21 -1.25
C LEU A 192 -11.59 -15.17 -0.49
N LEU A 193 -10.92 -14.02 -0.50
CA LEU A 193 -9.69 -13.73 0.25
C LEU A 193 -10.06 -12.76 1.38
N PRO A 194 -10.41 -13.25 2.59
CA PRO A 194 -11.03 -12.42 3.63
C PRO A 194 -10.16 -11.24 4.08
N HIS A 195 -8.84 -11.38 4.04
CA HIS A 195 -7.90 -10.31 4.38
C HIS A 195 -7.82 -9.19 3.32
N MET A 196 -8.36 -9.41 2.11
CA MET A 196 -8.32 -8.42 1.02
C MET A 196 -9.69 -7.84 0.66
N SER A 197 -10.75 -8.66 0.67
CA SER A 197 -12.09 -8.24 0.25
C SER A 197 -13.18 -9.16 0.81
N SER A 198 -14.35 -8.58 1.06
CA SER A 198 -15.58 -9.33 1.35
C SER A 198 -16.18 -10.02 0.12
N LYS A 199 -15.71 -9.69 -1.09
CA LYS A 199 -16.16 -10.26 -2.36
C LYS A 199 -15.12 -11.22 -2.93
N PRO A 200 -15.52 -12.27 -3.68
CA PRO A 200 -14.59 -13.15 -4.36
C PRO A 200 -13.70 -12.42 -5.39
N LEU A 201 -12.39 -12.63 -5.29
CA LEU A 201 -11.38 -12.03 -6.15
C LEU A 201 -10.83 -13.05 -7.15
N ARG A 202 -10.42 -12.59 -8.33
CA ARG A 202 -9.82 -13.45 -9.38
C ARG A 202 -8.53 -14.13 -8.88
N VAL A 203 -8.46 -15.44 -9.04
CA VAL A 203 -7.26 -16.23 -8.73
C VAL A 203 -6.89 -17.10 -9.92
N CYS A 204 -5.60 -17.44 -10.07
CA CYS A 204 -5.22 -18.44 -11.06
C CYS A 204 -5.74 -19.82 -10.64
N LEU A 205 -5.87 -20.74 -11.60
CA LEU A 205 -6.42 -22.07 -11.36
C LEU A 205 -5.66 -22.82 -10.25
N THR A 206 -4.32 -22.76 -10.24
CA THR A 206 -3.52 -23.38 -9.16
C THR A 206 -3.83 -22.81 -7.78
N CYS A 207 -4.01 -21.49 -7.66
CA CYS A 207 -4.40 -20.89 -6.38
C CYS A 207 -5.82 -21.29 -5.98
N PHE A 208 -6.75 -21.33 -6.93
CA PHE A 208 -8.11 -21.78 -6.67
C PHE A 208 -8.14 -23.21 -6.11
N ASP A 209 -7.41 -24.13 -6.74
CA ASP A 209 -7.36 -25.53 -6.32
C ASP A 209 -6.74 -25.69 -4.92
N ASN A 210 -5.62 -25.01 -4.66
CA ASN A 210 -4.94 -25.06 -3.37
C ASN A 210 -5.81 -24.48 -2.24
N LEU A 211 -6.44 -23.33 -2.47
CA LEU A 211 -7.30 -22.67 -1.50
C LEU A 211 -8.58 -23.48 -1.24
N SER A 212 -9.14 -24.11 -2.27
CA SER A 212 -10.34 -24.96 -2.14
C SER A 212 -10.05 -26.24 -1.35
N LYS A 213 -8.87 -26.84 -1.53
CA LYS A 213 -8.43 -28.01 -0.75
C LYS A 213 -8.22 -27.68 0.73
N GLY A 214 -7.74 -26.47 1.04
CA GLY A 214 -7.57 -26.00 2.41
C GLY A 214 -8.86 -25.86 3.22
N ARG A 215 -10.04 -25.85 2.57
CA ARG A 215 -11.35 -25.81 3.27
C ARG A 215 -11.89 -27.19 3.67
N MET A 216 -11.28 -28.29 3.23
CA MET A 216 -11.80 -29.65 3.47
C MET A 216 -11.29 -30.30 4.77
N GLN A 217 -10.69 -29.55 5.70
CA GLN A 217 -10.51 -30.03 7.07
C GLN A 217 -11.70 -29.58 7.94
N PRO A 218 -12.44 -30.51 8.56
CA PRO A 218 -13.50 -30.18 9.50
C PRO A 218 -12.87 -29.95 10.88
N GLU A 219 -12.68 -28.71 11.27
CA GLU A 219 -12.43 -28.36 12.67
C GLU A 219 -13.64 -27.60 13.23
N ASN A 220 -14.44 -28.37 13.98
CA ASN A 220 -15.42 -27.98 15.00
C ASN A 220 -16.16 -26.64 14.83
N ALA A 221 -17.42 -26.75 14.43
CA ALA A 221 -18.45 -25.76 14.71
C ALA A 221 -18.52 -25.48 16.22
N GLY A 222 -18.16 -24.27 16.65
CA GLY A 222 -18.29 -23.87 18.04
C GLY A 222 -17.81 -22.44 18.31
N LYS A 223 -18.77 -21.50 18.28
CA LYS A 223 -18.72 -20.09 18.73
C LYS A 223 -18.00 -19.09 17.81
N GLN A 224 -18.82 -18.37 17.04
CA GLN A 224 -18.46 -17.07 16.47
C GLN A 224 -18.16 -16.05 17.58
N PRO A 225 -17.05 -15.30 17.53
CA PRO A 225 -16.98 -13.97 18.13
C PRO A 225 -17.55 -12.94 17.14
N PRO A 226 -18.04 -11.79 17.63
CA PRO A 226 -18.68 -10.79 16.79
C PRO A 226 -17.66 -10.13 15.86
N MET A 227 -18.10 -9.88 14.62
CA MET A 227 -17.38 -9.17 13.57
C MET A 227 -16.89 -7.79 14.05
N PRO A 228 -15.62 -7.41 13.82
CA PRO A 228 -15.27 -6.00 13.74
C PRO A 228 -15.78 -5.45 12.42
N VAL A 229 -16.57 -4.40 12.51
CA VAL A 229 -17.20 -3.70 11.40
C VAL A 229 -16.23 -2.70 10.76
N MET A 230 -16.40 -2.50 9.45
CA MET A 230 -15.85 -1.42 8.60
C MET A 230 -14.40 -1.57 8.11
N LEU A 231 -14.18 -2.39 7.07
CA LEU A 231 -13.18 -2.08 6.05
C LEU A 231 -13.91 -1.42 4.87
N ASN A 232 -13.61 -0.15 4.61
CA ASN A 232 -14.09 0.53 3.42
C ASN A 232 -13.56 -0.21 2.17
N ASP A 233 -14.49 -0.80 1.43
CA ASP A 233 -14.30 -1.48 0.15
C ASP A 233 -13.96 -0.45 -0.93
N ASP A 234 -12.69 -0.07 -1.05
CA ASP A 234 -12.16 0.45 -2.32
C ASP A 234 -11.44 -0.69 -3.03
N SER A 235 -12.22 -1.68 -3.49
CA SER A 235 -11.78 -2.56 -4.58
C SER A 235 -11.71 -1.71 -5.85
N SER A 236 -10.71 -0.83 -5.92
CA SER A 236 -10.42 -0.08 -7.14
C SER A 236 -9.94 -1.10 -8.18
N ASP A 237 -10.84 -1.42 -9.11
CA ASP A 237 -10.44 -1.87 -10.41
C ASP A 237 -9.64 -0.72 -11.01
N ASP A 238 -8.31 -0.76 -10.85
CA ASP A 238 -7.35 0.26 -11.32
C ASP A 238 -7.35 0.27 -12.86
N SER A 239 -8.45 0.72 -13.45
CA SER A 239 -8.55 1.20 -14.84
C SER A 239 -8.00 2.62 -14.85
N ASP A 240 -6.69 2.74 -14.68
CA ASP A 240 -5.97 3.99 -14.79
C ASP A 240 -5.93 4.42 -16.28
N ASP A 241 -6.91 5.21 -16.70
CA ASP A 241 -6.80 6.17 -17.79
C ASP A 241 -6.81 7.56 -17.18
N ASP A 242 -5.63 8.20 -17.16
CA ASP A 242 -5.53 9.66 -17.05
C ASP A 242 -4.16 10.12 -17.56
N SER A 243 -4.22 11.17 -18.38
CA SER A 243 -3.11 11.87 -19.03
C SER A 243 -2.80 13.14 -18.23
N GLY A 244 -1.93 13.00 -17.21
CA GLY A 244 -1.37 14.13 -16.47
C GLY A 244 0.08 14.39 -16.90
N THR A 245 0.39 15.67 -17.14
CA THR A 245 1.71 16.18 -17.50
C THR A 245 2.68 16.11 -16.32
N ASP A 246 3.92 15.73 -16.61
CA ASP A 246 5.03 15.62 -15.67
C ASP A 246 5.63 17.00 -15.41
N ASN A 247 5.50 17.50 -14.18
CA ASN A 247 6.29 18.61 -13.65
C ASN A 247 6.62 18.26 -12.21
N THR A 248 7.72 17.57 -12.03
CA THR A 248 8.25 17.13 -10.73
C THR A 248 9.49 17.94 -10.38
N ASP A 249 9.30 19.20 -9.97
CA ASP A 249 10.30 19.83 -9.10
C ASP A 249 10.29 19.08 -7.78
N GLY A 250 11.39 18.36 -7.52
CA GLY A 250 11.55 17.41 -6.43
C GLY A 250 11.49 18.07 -5.06
N ASP A 251 10.30 18.06 -4.46
CA ASP A 251 10.12 18.36 -3.04
C ASP A 251 10.70 17.21 -2.20
N ARG A 252 11.91 17.44 -1.69
CA ARG A 252 12.59 16.58 -0.71
C ARG A 252 11.65 16.26 0.48
N PRO A 253 11.61 15.02 0.99
CA PRO A 253 10.74 14.67 2.10
C PRO A 253 11.07 15.49 3.35
N SER A 254 10.03 15.78 4.12
CA SER A 254 10.12 16.50 5.38
C SER A 254 9.78 15.54 6.52
N PHE A 255 10.73 15.31 7.43
CA PHE A 255 10.49 14.56 8.68
C PHE A 255 10.50 15.54 9.84
N TYR A 256 9.46 15.48 10.66
CA TYR A 256 9.27 16.35 11.81
C TYR A 256 9.74 15.62 13.07
N ASP A 257 11.05 15.36 13.15
CA ASP A 257 11.64 15.05 14.43
C ASP A 257 11.60 16.32 15.30
N GLY A 258 11.45 16.18 16.61
CA GLY A 258 11.35 17.32 17.53
C GLY A 258 12.65 18.10 17.69
N SER A 259 13.54 18.10 16.71
CA SER A 259 14.86 18.73 16.69
C SER A 259 14.99 19.69 15.50
N GLN A 260 14.12 20.70 15.43
CA GLN A 260 14.56 21.98 14.86
C GLN A 260 15.24 22.78 15.97
N PRO A 261 16.55 23.07 15.88
CA PRO A 261 17.15 24.08 16.74
C PRO A 261 16.53 25.44 16.38
N ARG A 262 16.35 26.27 17.42
CA ARG A 262 15.93 27.66 17.30
C ARG A 262 16.82 28.46 16.36
#